data_AF-A0AAD8WPS7-F1
#
_entry.id   AF-A0AAD8WPS7-F1
#
_cell.length_a   1.000
_cell.length_b   1.000
_cell.length_c   1.000
_cell.angle_alpha   90.00
_cell.angle_beta   90.00
_cell.angle_gamma   90.00
#
_symmetry.space_group_name_H-M   'P 1'
#
loop_
_entity.id
_entity.type
_entity.pdbx_description
1 polymer ?
#
loop_
_entity_poly.entity_id
_entity_poly.type
_entity_poly.pdbx_seq_one_letter_code
_entity_poly.pdbx_strand_id
1 'polypeptide(L)'
;MFGGLIEQMKIFVSTLAGETITVKVDPSDTINVVKAKIQDQERLLFGKMELDDRRTLADYGIADESTLNLGLGTNREMQIFVKGLNGKTISIWAKELDTIGSVKAKIHALNGIPPDDQCLTYGGRGMIDDRTLKDSGITNEATLHLSLRLRSCKKCPGHT
;
A
#
# COMPACT_ATOMS: atom_id res chain seq x y z
N MET A 1 -31.76 -13.28 30.51
CA MET A 1 -31.86 -12.48 29.28
C MET A 1 -30.90 -13.08 28.27
N PHE A 2 -31.42 -13.42 27.09
CA PHE A 2 -30.74 -14.16 26.03
C PHE A 2 -29.52 -13.38 25.52
N GLY A 3 -28.32 -13.87 25.82
CA GLY A 3 -27.10 -13.50 25.12
C GLY A 3 -27.10 -14.22 23.77
N GLY A 4 -27.85 -13.69 22.81
CA GLY A 4 -27.74 -14.14 21.43
C GLY A 4 -26.33 -13.84 20.94
N LEU A 5 -25.56 -14.88 20.60
CA LEU A 5 -24.43 -14.70 19.70
C LEU A 5 -25.00 -14.03 18.45
N ILE A 6 -24.65 -12.75 18.24
CA ILE A 6 -24.73 -12.20 16.89
C ILE A 6 -23.77 -13.07 16.07
N GLU A 7 -24.32 -13.96 15.22
CA GLU A 7 -23.51 -14.66 14.24
C GLU A 7 -22.88 -13.58 13.37
N GLN A 8 -21.57 -13.37 13.52
CA GLN A 8 -20.87 -12.44 12.64
C GLN A 8 -21.04 -12.93 11.21
N MET A 9 -21.54 -12.05 10.36
CA MET A 9 -21.70 -12.29 8.94
C MET A 9 -20.38 -12.78 8.34
N LYS A 10 -20.47 -13.76 7.43
CA LYS A 10 -19.31 -14.27 6.71
C LYS A 10 -19.46 -13.96 5.23
N ILE A 11 -18.36 -13.61 4.60
CA ILE A 11 -18.25 -13.49 3.15
C ILE A 11 -17.17 -14.43 2.63
N PHE A 12 -17.25 -14.74 1.36
CA PHE A 12 -16.24 -15.52 0.65
C PHE A 12 -15.40 -14.60 -0.22
N VAL A 13 -14.10 -14.82 -0.25
CA VAL A 13 -13.19 -14.11 -1.17
C VAL A 13 -12.51 -15.13 -2.06
N SER A 14 -12.83 -15.09 -3.35
CA SER A 14 -12.23 -15.94 -4.38
C SER A 14 -10.93 -15.32 -4.87
N THR A 15 -9.84 -16.08 -4.79
CA THR A 15 -8.52 -15.68 -5.23
C THR A 15 -8.28 -16.01 -6.70
N LEU A 16 -7.27 -15.39 -7.31
CA LEU A 16 -6.87 -15.67 -8.69
C LEU A 16 -6.31 -17.10 -8.88
N ALA A 17 -5.89 -17.76 -7.80
CA ALA A 17 -5.46 -19.16 -7.80
C ALA A 17 -6.65 -20.15 -7.78
N GLY A 18 -7.89 -19.64 -7.70
CA GLY A 18 -9.11 -20.45 -7.59
C GLY A 18 -9.44 -20.89 -6.16
N GLU A 19 -8.65 -20.50 -5.16
CA GLU A 19 -8.93 -20.77 -3.76
C GLU A 19 -9.96 -19.77 -3.21
N THR A 20 -10.85 -20.23 -2.32
CA THR A 20 -11.84 -19.38 -1.67
C THR A 20 -11.56 -19.32 -0.17
N ILE A 21 -11.37 -18.11 0.36
CA ILE A 21 -11.19 -17.88 1.79
C ILE A 21 -12.48 -17.36 2.42
N THR A 22 -12.73 -17.72 3.68
CA THR A 22 -13.89 -17.22 4.46
C THR A 22 -13.44 -16.11 5.39
N VAL A 23 -14.15 -14.97 5.36
CA VAL A 23 -13.81 -13.79 6.15
C VAL A 23 -15.02 -13.39 7.00
N LYS A 24 -14.80 -13.20 8.30
CA LYS A 24 -15.83 -12.70 9.23
C LYS A 24 -15.85 -11.17 9.20
N VAL A 25 -17.01 -10.62 8.90
CA VAL A 25 -17.22 -9.19 8.65
C VAL A 25 -18.49 -8.69 9.32
N ASP A 26 -18.58 -7.38 9.48
CA ASP A 26 -19.82 -6.69 9.82
C ASP A 26 -20.33 -5.93 8.57
N PRO A 27 -21.65 -5.82 8.34
CA PRO A 27 -22.17 -5.01 7.23
C PRO A 27 -21.67 -3.56 7.21
N SER A 28 -21.30 -3.00 8.37
CA SER A 28 -20.72 -1.67 8.53
C SER A 28 -19.20 -1.62 8.31
N ASP A 29 -18.51 -2.76 8.15
CA ASP A 29 -17.10 -2.78 7.81
C ASP A 29 -16.88 -2.08 6.46
N THR A 30 -15.91 -1.16 6.44
CA THR A 30 -15.45 -0.55 5.18
C THR A 30 -14.65 -1.55 4.35
N ILE A 31 -14.60 -1.33 3.04
CA ILE A 31 -13.80 -2.16 2.14
C ILE A 31 -12.32 -2.17 2.56
N ASN A 32 -11.78 -1.05 3.04
CA ASN A 32 -10.42 -1.01 3.60
C ASN A 32 -10.24 -1.97 4.79
N VAL A 33 -11.23 -2.03 5.70
CA VAL A 33 -11.20 -2.97 6.84
C VAL A 33 -11.25 -4.42 6.36
N VAL A 34 -12.08 -4.73 5.36
CA VAL A 34 -12.17 -6.07 4.78
C VAL A 34 -10.85 -6.48 4.11
N LYS A 35 -10.21 -5.56 3.35
CA LYS A 35 -8.86 -5.74 2.78
C LYS A 35 -7.81 -6.01 3.86
N ALA A 36 -7.82 -5.26 4.95
CA ALA A 36 -6.92 -5.50 6.07
C ALA A 36 -7.11 -6.92 6.68
N LYS A 37 -8.34 -7.43 6.75
CA LYS A 37 -8.64 -8.79 7.27
C LYS A 37 -8.13 -9.92 6.38
N ILE A 38 -8.11 -9.73 5.06
CA ILE A 38 -7.53 -10.70 4.12
C ILE A 38 -5.99 -10.61 4.04
N GLN A 39 -5.37 -9.82 4.93
CA GLN A 39 -3.93 -9.51 4.94
C GLN A 39 -3.43 -9.00 3.58
N ASP A 40 -4.32 -8.37 2.82
CA ASP A 40 -4.07 -8.02 1.45
C ASP A 40 -4.78 -6.70 1.07
N GLN A 41 -4.02 -5.72 0.57
CA GLN A 41 -4.56 -4.45 0.08
C GLN A 41 -5.10 -4.54 -1.36
N GLU A 42 -5.38 -5.75 -1.83
CA GLU A 42 -5.81 -6.05 -3.20
C GLU A 42 -7.12 -5.36 -3.59
N ARG A 43 -7.34 -5.25 -4.90
CA ARG A 43 -8.65 -4.82 -5.42
C ARG A 43 -9.67 -5.89 -5.07
N LEU A 44 -10.76 -5.50 -4.40
CA LEU A 44 -11.92 -6.35 -4.23
C LEU A 44 -12.96 -5.99 -5.29
N LEU A 45 -13.54 -7.02 -5.91
CA LEU A 45 -14.67 -6.87 -6.80
C LEU A 45 -15.90 -7.60 -6.27
N PHE A 46 -17.05 -6.99 -6.48
CA PHE A 46 -18.33 -7.67 -6.40
C PHE A 46 -18.91 -7.79 -7.81
N GLY A 47 -18.98 -9.02 -8.33
CA GLY A 47 -19.23 -9.26 -9.76
C GLY A 47 -18.12 -8.64 -10.62
N LYS A 48 -18.47 -7.60 -11.40
CA LYS A 48 -17.53 -6.85 -12.26
C LYS A 48 -17.19 -5.45 -11.71
N MET A 49 -17.74 -5.09 -10.56
CA MET A 49 -17.56 -3.76 -9.98
C MET A 49 -16.43 -3.77 -8.97
N GLU A 50 -15.48 -2.84 -9.14
CA GLU A 50 -14.44 -2.58 -8.14
C GLU A 50 -15.02 -1.84 -6.94
N LEU A 51 -14.63 -2.26 -5.75
CA LEU A 51 -15.09 -1.70 -4.48
C LEU A 51 -14.14 -0.60 -3.98
N ASP A 52 -14.71 0.51 -3.52
CA ASP A 52 -14.03 1.69 -3.01
C ASP A 52 -13.75 1.54 -1.50
N ASP A 53 -12.51 1.83 -1.10
CA ASP A 53 -12.01 1.68 0.27
C ASP A 53 -12.82 2.44 1.33
N ARG A 54 -13.50 3.53 0.95
CA ARG A 54 -14.25 4.40 1.87
C ARG A 54 -15.70 3.96 2.09
N ARG A 55 -16.21 3.05 1.28
CA ARG A 55 -17.59 2.54 1.38
C ARG A 55 -17.67 1.27 2.22
N THR A 56 -18.86 0.96 2.72
CA THR A 56 -19.15 -0.22 3.55
C THR A 56 -19.64 -1.39 2.70
N LEU A 57 -19.62 -2.60 3.27
CA LEU A 57 -20.25 -3.77 2.64
C LEU A 57 -21.75 -3.54 2.40
N ALA A 58 -22.44 -2.92 3.35
CA ALA A 58 -23.85 -2.57 3.24
C ALA A 58 -24.13 -1.57 2.10
N ASP A 59 -23.25 -0.60 1.86
CA ASP A 59 -23.39 0.36 0.75
C ASP A 59 -23.41 -0.33 -0.63
N TYR A 60 -22.79 -1.51 -0.72
CA TYR A 60 -22.75 -2.32 -1.94
C TYR A 60 -23.82 -3.43 -1.97
N GLY A 61 -24.64 -3.56 -0.92
CA GLY A 61 -25.60 -4.65 -0.79
C GLY A 61 -24.93 -6.03 -0.64
N ILE A 62 -23.71 -6.06 -0.12
CA ILE A 62 -23.01 -7.32 0.16
C ILE A 62 -23.62 -7.90 1.44
N ALA A 63 -24.22 -9.08 1.31
CA ALA A 63 -24.92 -9.79 2.38
C ALA A 63 -24.16 -11.06 2.80
N ASP A 64 -24.65 -11.73 3.83
CA ASP A 64 -24.09 -13.00 4.30
C ASP A 64 -23.92 -13.99 3.14
N GLU A 65 -22.82 -14.72 3.16
CA GLU A 65 -22.42 -15.69 2.13
C GLU A 65 -22.19 -15.12 0.74
N SER A 66 -22.10 -13.80 0.60
CA SER A 66 -21.69 -13.17 -0.67
C SER A 66 -20.24 -13.51 -1.02
N THR A 67 -19.98 -13.66 -2.32
CA THR A 67 -18.64 -13.90 -2.84
C THR A 67 -18.08 -12.63 -3.49
N LEU A 68 -16.94 -12.17 -2.97
CA LEU A 68 -16.08 -11.17 -3.59
C LEU A 68 -14.98 -11.87 -4.38
N ASN A 69 -14.51 -11.24 -5.45
CA ASN A 69 -13.37 -11.71 -6.21
C ASN A 69 -12.18 -10.78 -5.93
N LEU A 70 -11.00 -11.36 -5.76
CA LEU A 70 -9.77 -10.59 -5.89
C LEU A 70 -9.64 -10.16 -7.35
N GLY A 71 -9.45 -8.87 -7.53
CA GLY A 71 -9.15 -8.32 -8.83
C GLY A 71 -7.79 -8.78 -9.30
N LEU A 72 -7.60 -8.68 -10.61
CA LEU A 72 -6.28 -8.44 -11.17
C LEU A 72 -5.86 -7.01 -10.76
N GLY A 73 -5.67 -6.84 -9.46
CA GLY A 73 -4.87 -5.81 -8.85
C GLY A 73 -3.50 -6.40 -8.60
N THR A 74 -2.58 -5.51 -8.36
CA THR A 74 -1.26 -5.64 -8.92
C THR A 74 -0.27 -5.63 -7.75
N ASN A 75 -0.63 -6.33 -6.64
CA ASN A 75 0.30 -6.86 -5.61
C ASN A 75 1.19 -7.97 -6.17
N ARG A 76 1.64 -7.83 -7.42
CA ARG A 76 2.93 -8.43 -7.72
C ARG A 76 3.94 -7.58 -6.97
N GLU A 77 4.65 -8.20 -6.04
CA GLU A 77 5.89 -7.62 -5.56
C GLU A 77 6.71 -7.24 -6.79
N MET A 78 6.98 -5.95 -6.91
CA MET A 78 7.76 -5.41 -7.99
C MET A 78 9.12 -5.00 -7.46
N GLN A 79 10.13 -5.13 -8.31
CA GLN A 79 11.46 -4.68 -7.99
C GLN A 79 11.67 -3.30 -8.61
N ILE A 80 11.94 -2.30 -7.78
CA ILE A 80 12.33 -0.97 -8.25
C ILE A 80 13.79 -0.71 -7.92
N PHE A 81 14.42 0.17 -8.69
CA PHE A 81 15.82 0.55 -8.51
C PHE A 81 15.92 1.97 -7.98
N VAL A 82 16.81 2.20 -7.03
CA VAL A 82 17.10 3.53 -6.50
C VAL A 82 18.56 3.84 -6.75
N LYS A 83 18.81 4.83 -7.60
CA LYS A 83 20.16 5.35 -7.86
C LYS A 83 20.52 6.36 -6.77
N GLY A 84 21.51 6.01 -5.96
CA GLY A 84 22.04 6.82 -4.86
C GLY A 84 22.99 7.93 -5.32
N LEU A 85 23.41 8.75 -4.35
CA LEU A 85 24.23 9.95 -4.54
C LEU A 85 25.62 9.66 -5.13
N ASN A 86 26.19 8.49 -4.82
CA ASN A 86 27.49 8.04 -5.33
C ASN A 86 27.38 7.25 -6.65
N GLY A 87 26.21 7.26 -7.28
CA GLY A 87 25.94 6.48 -8.49
C GLY A 87 25.66 4.99 -8.24
N LYS A 88 25.71 4.51 -6.99
CA LYS A 88 25.34 3.13 -6.65
C LYS A 88 23.83 2.95 -6.77
N THR A 89 23.41 1.91 -7.49
CA THR A 89 22.01 1.49 -7.57
C THR A 89 21.73 0.42 -6.53
N ILE A 90 20.64 0.57 -5.77
CA ILE A 90 20.10 -0.45 -4.87
C ILE A 90 18.75 -0.94 -5.40
N SER A 91 18.42 -2.20 -5.16
CA SER A 91 17.10 -2.76 -5.47
C SER A 91 16.20 -2.74 -4.24
N ILE A 92 14.94 -2.38 -4.44
CA ILE A 92 13.90 -2.36 -3.41
C ILE A 92 12.74 -3.22 -3.89
N TRP A 93 12.31 -4.16 -3.05
CA TRP A 93 11.05 -4.86 -3.24
C TRP A 93 9.91 -4.01 -2.69
N ALA A 94 8.97 -3.65 -3.55
CA ALA A 94 7.84 -2.79 -3.23
C ALA A 94 6.55 -3.32 -3.85
N LYS A 95 5.43 -2.90 -3.29
CA LYS A 95 4.10 -3.13 -3.88
C LYS A 95 3.67 -1.88 -4.62
N GLU A 96 2.84 -2.01 -5.66
CA GLU A 96 2.34 -0.84 -6.38
C GLU A 96 1.56 0.14 -5.49
N LEU A 97 0.95 -0.36 -4.42
CA LEU A 97 0.22 0.45 -3.44
C LEU A 97 1.10 0.96 -2.29
N ASP A 98 2.38 0.59 -2.24
CA ASP A 98 3.31 1.18 -1.27
C ASP A 98 3.35 2.70 -1.50
N THR A 99 3.25 3.46 -0.42
CA THR A 99 3.44 4.91 -0.47
C THR A 99 4.91 5.25 -0.67
N ILE A 100 5.18 6.44 -1.21
CA ILE A 100 6.54 6.95 -1.34
C ILE A 100 7.21 7.07 0.04
N GLY A 101 6.47 7.43 1.08
CA GLY A 101 6.96 7.40 2.47
C GLY A 101 7.45 6.02 2.91
N SER A 102 6.69 4.96 2.61
CA SER A 102 7.08 3.57 2.89
C SER A 102 8.34 3.14 2.13
N VAL A 103 8.48 3.58 0.87
CA VAL A 103 9.70 3.33 0.07
C VAL A 103 10.92 4.03 0.67
N LYS A 104 10.78 5.29 1.12
CA LYS A 104 11.86 6.01 1.82
C LYS A 104 12.29 5.31 3.11
N ALA A 105 11.35 4.75 3.87
CA ALA A 105 11.67 3.95 5.06
C ALA A 105 12.48 2.69 4.69
N LYS A 106 12.13 1.99 3.60
CA LYS A 106 12.91 0.84 3.08
C LYS A 106 14.32 1.26 2.66
N ILE A 107 14.46 2.42 2.02
CA ILE A 107 15.77 2.98 1.63
C ILE A 107 16.59 3.31 2.88
N HIS A 108 15.99 3.92 3.91
CA HIS A 108 16.65 4.25 5.17
C HIS A 108 17.27 3.01 5.83
N ALA A 109 16.53 1.88 5.84
CA ALA A 109 17.04 0.62 6.39
C ALA A 109 18.29 0.10 5.65
N LEU A 110 18.50 0.48 4.38
CA LEU A 110 19.60 0.01 3.55
C LEU A 110 20.80 0.97 3.51
N ASN A 111 20.58 2.27 3.65
CA ASN A 111 21.64 3.28 3.50
C ASN A 111 21.82 4.22 4.70
N GLY A 112 20.94 4.15 5.70
CA GLY A 112 20.98 4.98 6.91
C GLY A 112 20.49 6.42 6.76
N ILE A 113 20.08 6.86 5.57
CA ILE A 113 19.63 8.25 5.33
C ILE A 113 18.19 8.40 5.87
N PRO A 114 17.90 9.33 6.79
CA PRO A 114 16.55 9.52 7.32
C PRO A 114 15.52 9.81 6.23
N PRO A 115 14.29 9.24 6.27
CA PRO A 115 13.26 9.45 5.25
C PRO A 115 12.97 10.92 4.92
N ASP A 116 13.00 11.80 5.92
CA ASP A 116 12.80 13.25 5.77
C ASP A 116 13.91 13.96 4.99
N ASP A 117 15.13 13.42 5.03
CA ASP A 117 16.29 13.93 4.28
C ASP A 117 16.35 13.36 2.86
N GLN A 118 15.53 12.37 2.55
CA GLN A 118 15.45 11.76 1.22
C GLN A 118 14.51 12.56 0.30
N CYS A 119 14.98 12.83 -0.91
CA CYS A 119 14.18 13.35 -2.02
C CYS A 119 14.24 12.38 -3.20
N LEU A 120 13.12 11.72 -3.49
CA LEU A 120 12.99 10.78 -4.60
C LEU A 120 12.43 11.48 -5.83
N THR A 121 13.04 11.22 -6.99
CA THR A 121 12.64 11.80 -8.28
C THR A 121 12.49 10.71 -9.33
N TYR A 122 11.44 10.81 -10.16
CA TYR A 122 11.22 9.94 -11.32
C TYR A 122 10.67 10.74 -12.49
N GLY A 123 11.23 10.52 -13.69
CA GLY A 123 10.85 11.28 -14.89
C GLY A 123 10.97 12.80 -14.72
N GLY A 124 11.93 13.27 -13.90
CA GLY A 124 12.10 14.69 -13.57
C GLY A 124 11.10 15.27 -12.57
N ARG A 125 10.18 14.46 -12.01
CA ARG A 125 9.21 14.89 -10.99
C ARG A 125 9.60 14.37 -9.62
N GLY A 126 9.64 15.28 -8.64
CA GLY A 126 9.78 14.94 -7.22
C GLY A 126 8.54 14.20 -6.74
N MET A 127 8.75 13.14 -5.98
CA MET A 127 7.68 12.30 -5.45
C MET A 127 7.14 12.84 -4.12
N ILE A 128 5.86 12.59 -3.86
CA ILE A 128 5.14 13.06 -2.66
C ILE A 128 4.87 11.86 -1.76
N ASP A 129 5.16 12.01 -0.47
CA ASP A 129 5.19 10.90 0.50
C ASP A 129 3.85 10.17 0.64
N ASP A 130 2.73 10.88 0.54
CA ASP A 130 1.37 10.32 0.63
C ASP A 130 0.84 9.69 -0.66
N ARG A 131 1.57 9.77 -1.78
CA ARG A 131 1.17 9.08 -3.03
C ARG A 131 1.67 7.65 -3.06
N THR A 132 0.92 6.77 -3.74
CA THR A 132 1.39 5.40 -4.02
C THR A 132 2.35 5.37 -5.20
N LEU A 133 3.11 4.28 -5.32
CA LEU A 133 3.96 4.02 -6.49
C LEU A 133 3.14 3.96 -7.79
N LYS A 134 1.95 3.34 -7.73
CA LYS A 134 1.00 3.27 -8.84
C LYS A 134 0.51 4.65 -9.27
N ASP A 135 0.09 5.48 -8.32
CA ASP A 135 -0.37 6.85 -8.61
C ASP A 135 0.76 7.73 -9.16
N SER A 136 2.00 7.35 -8.89
CA SER A 136 3.21 8.00 -9.41
C SER A 136 3.67 7.44 -10.76
N GLY A 137 2.97 6.44 -11.30
CA GLY A 137 3.30 5.78 -12.57
C GLY A 137 4.59 4.94 -12.51
N ILE A 138 4.95 4.46 -11.31
CA ILE A 138 6.11 3.60 -11.10
C ILE A 138 5.71 2.16 -11.35
N THR A 139 6.43 1.50 -12.24
CA THR A 139 6.23 0.09 -12.61
C THR A 139 7.40 -0.76 -12.15
N ASN A 140 7.30 -2.08 -12.36
CA ASN A 140 8.44 -2.99 -12.21
C ASN A 140 9.67 -2.48 -13.01
N GLU A 141 10.84 -2.64 -12.40
CA GLU A 141 12.16 -2.24 -12.91
C GLU A 141 12.34 -0.73 -13.14
N ALA A 142 11.43 0.11 -12.65
CA ALA A 142 11.59 1.55 -12.69
C ALA A 142 12.80 2.02 -11.86
N THR A 143 13.51 3.03 -12.36
CA THR A 143 14.69 3.61 -11.68
C THR A 143 14.37 5.00 -11.14
N LEU A 144 14.40 5.12 -9.81
CA LEU A 144 14.24 6.35 -9.05
C LEU A 144 15.60 6.97 -8.77
N HIS A 145 15.67 8.29 -8.71
CA HIS A 145 16.87 9.03 -8.32
C HIS A 145 16.72 9.54 -6.89
N LEU A 146 17.68 9.19 -6.03
CA LEU A 146 17.76 9.68 -4.66
C LEU A 146 18.68 10.90 -4.60
N SER A 147 18.15 12.00 -4.07
CA SER A 147 18.88 13.22 -3.72
C SER A 147 18.66 13.55 -2.25
N LEU A 148 19.53 14.38 -1.66
CA LEU A 148 19.34 14.85 -0.30
C LEU A 148 18.57 16.17 -0.29
N ARG A 149 17.57 16.26 0.59
CA ARG A 149 16.95 17.52 0.92
C ARG A 149 17.88 18.27 1.87
N LEU A 150 18.50 19.34 1.40
CA LEU A 150 19.29 20.21 2.26
C LEU A 150 18.35 20.96 3.21
N ARG A 151 18.33 20.56 4.48
CA ARG A 151 17.84 21.43 5.55
C ARG A 151 18.97 22.41 5.87
N SER A 152 18.69 23.71 5.83
CA SER A 152 19.59 24.70 6.42
C SER A 152 19.85 24.29 7.87
N CYS A 153 21.11 24.02 8.20
CA CYS A 153 21.56 23.59 9.53
C CYS A 153 20.99 24.53 10.60
N LYS A 154 20.10 24.02 11.47
CA LYS A 154 19.76 24.71 12.71
C LYS A 154 20.90 24.46 13.70
N LYS A 155 21.80 25.44 13.76
CA LYS A 155 22.79 25.76 14.81
C LYS A 155 23.80 24.66 15.17
N CYS A 156 25.08 24.95 14.89
CA CYS A 156 26.21 24.38 15.62
C CYS A 156 26.09 24.72 17.11
N PRO A 157 26.19 23.76 18.04
CA PRO A 157 26.34 24.08 19.45
C PRO A 157 27.79 24.42 19.77
N GLY A 158 28.01 25.66 20.23
CA GLY A 158 28.99 25.99 21.27
C GLY A 158 30.47 26.05 20.86
N HIS A 159 30.91 27.25 20.46
CA HIS A 159 32.15 27.79 21.00
C HIS A 159 31.94 28.09 22.49
N THR A 160 32.78 27.52 23.35
CA THR A 160 33.21 28.13 24.62
C THR A 160 34.65 27.74 24.86
#